data_AF-A0A954GRJ9-F1
#
_entry.id   AF-A0A954GRJ9-F1
#
_cell.length_a   1.000
_cell.length_b   1.000
_cell.length_c   1.000
_cell.angle_alpha   90.00
_cell.angle_beta   90.00
_cell.angle_gamma   90.00
#
_symmetry.space_group_name_H-M   'P 1'
#
loop_
_entity.id
_entity.type
_entity.pdbx_description
1 polymer ?
#
loop_
_entity_poly.entity_id
_entity_poly.type
_entity_poly.pdbx_seq_one_letter_code
_entity_poly.pdbx_strand_id
1 'polypeptide(L)'
;VAFLGHPSRLNSIRQALLEASYFELEQRRIEQWAYATWPNADQDLPSAFEFSEASLEDKQQIQKRFEALLRIRARLSRISLYVYAPHIYPPTLASQIGERLRERTQLAHRHEVLWEQLEVYNEIYEMCAQRASDYTLTRSANALEWVIIVLLLIQILFSAFDLLTSMGS
;
A
#
# COMPACT_ATOMS: atom_id res chain seq x y z
N VAL A 1 -44.64 -0.58 14.00
CA VAL A 1 -44.97 0.55 13.09
C VAL A 1 -45.42 -0.05 11.77
N ALA A 2 -46.71 -0.01 11.47
CA ALA A 2 -47.27 -0.60 10.25
C ALA A 2 -46.96 0.32 9.05
N PHE A 3 -46.11 -0.15 8.14
CA PHE A 3 -45.73 0.57 6.93
C PHE A 3 -46.83 0.43 5.87
N LEU A 4 -47.88 1.26 5.94
CA LEU A 4 -48.78 1.50 4.82
C LEU A 4 -48.15 2.57 3.90
N GLY A 5 -47.17 2.15 3.10
CA GLY A 5 -46.50 3.00 2.13
C GLY A 5 -46.66 2.46 0.71
N HIS A 6 -46.92 3.36 -0.25
CA HIS A 6 -46.94 3.04 -1.69
C HIS A 6 -45.73 2.16 -2.07
N PRO A 7 -45.88 1.09 -2.88
CA PRO A 7 -44.83 0.08 -3.11
C PRO A 7 -43.48 0.65 -3.59
N SER A 8 -43.49 1.80 -4.25
CA SER A 8 -42.28 2.54 -4.63
C SER A 8 -41.43 3.01 -3.43
N ARG A 9 -42.05 3.36 -2.29
CA ARG A 9 -41.34 3.77 -1.07
C ARG A 9 -40.66 2.59 -0.37
N LEU A 10 -41.29 1.42 -0.38
CA LEU A 10 -40.71 0.19 0.15
C LEU A 10 -39.46 -0.22 -0.64
N ASN A 11 -39.50 -0.10 -1.97
CA ASN A 11 -38.34 -0.38 -2.82
C ASN A 11 -37.17 0.57 -2.53
N SER A 12 -37.44 1.87 -2.37
CA SER A 12 -36.41 2.87 -2.04
C SER A 12 -35.77 2.60 -0.67
N ILE A 13 -36.56 2.24 0.34
CA ILE A 13 -36.05 1.87 1.67
C ILE A 13 -35.19 0.60 1.58
N ARG A 14 -35.67 -0.43 0.85
CA ARG A 14 -34.92 -1.67 0.64
C ARG A 14 -33.57 -1.40 -0.02
N GLN A 15 -33.55 -0.54 -1.04
CA GLN A 15 -32.31 -0.17 -1.72
C GLN A 15 -31.34 0.54 -0.79
N ALA A 16 -31.79 1.54 -0.03
CA ALA A 16 -30.94 2.25 0.93
C ALA A 16 -30.36 1.32 2.00
N LEU A 17 -31.14 0.34 2.46
CA LEU A 17 -30.68 -0.66 3.43
C LEU A 17 -29.63 -1.60 2.82
N LEU A 18 -29.84 -2.05 1.58
CA LEU A 18 -28.88 -2.89 0.87
C LEU A 18 -27.56 -2.15 0.61
N GLU A 19 -27.62 -0.90 0.16
CA GLU A 19 -26.44 -0.06 -0.06
C GLU A 19 -25.68 0.16 1.26
N ALA A 20 -26.37 0.55 2.33
CA ALA A 20 -25.76 0.74 3.64
C ALA A 20 -25.09 -0.53 4.16
N SER A 21 -25.78 -1.67 4.06
CA SER A 21 -25.25 -2.96 4.50
C SER A 21 -24.04 -3.40 3.66
N TYR A 22 -24.06 -3.13 2.36
CA TYR A 22 -22.95 -3.43 1.46
C TYR A 22 -21.69 -2.66 1.85
N PHE A 23 -21.77 -1.33 2.02
CA PHE A 23 -20.61 -0.51 2.37
C PHE A 23 -20.09 -0.80 3.78
N GLU A 24 -20.99 -1.08 4.73
CA GLU A 24 -20.62 -1.49 6.08
C GLU A 24 -19.81 -2.80 6.07
N LEU A 25 -20.29 -3.79 5.32
CA LEU A 25 -19.65 -5.09 5.21
C LEU A 25 -18.32 -5.00 4.45
N GLU A 26 -18.25 -4.17 3.42
CA GLU A 26 -17.03 -3.94 2.67
C GLU A 26 -15.95 -3.27 3.54
N GLN A 27 -16.33 -2.29 4.37
CA GLN A 27 -15.40 -1.68 5.33
C GLN A 27 -14.93 -2.70 6.38
N ARG A 28 -15.85 -3.51 6.94
CA ARG A 28 -15.48 -4.61 7.86
C ARG A 28 -14.47 -5.58 7.26
N ARG A 29 -14.61 -5.92 5.98
CA ARG A 29 -13.64 -6.80 5.30
C ARG A 29 -12.25 -6.18 5.24
N ILE A 30 -12.17 -4.88 5.01
CA ILE A 30 -10.89 -4.17 5.00
C ILE A 30 -10.29 -4.10 6.40
N GLU A 31 -11.10 -3.82 7.42
CA GLU A 31 -10.66 -3.84 8.82
C GLU A 31 -10.13 -5.22 9.23
N GLN A 32 -10.83 -6.29 8.87
CA GLN A 32 -10.39 -7.66 9.12
C GLN A 32 -9.07 -7.98 8.41
N TRP A 33 -8.92 -7.52 7.17
CA TRP A 33 -7.68 -7.68 6.43
C TRP A 33 -6.52 -6.91 7.09
N ALA A 34 -6.76 -5.66 7.50
CA ALA A 34 -5.77 -4.84 8.19
C ALA A 34 -5.37 -5.46 9.54
N TYR A 35 -6.31 -6.05 10.28
CA TYR A 35 -5.98 -6.75 11.53
C TYR A 35 -5.17 -8.03 11.28
N ALA A 36 -5.60 -8.86 10.31
CA ALA A 36 -4.96 -10.13 10.02
C ALA A 36 -3.55 -9.99 9.42
N THR A 37 -3.27 -8.87 8.75
CA THR A 37 -2.00 -8.63 8.07
C THR A 37 -0.97 -7.95 8.99
N TRP A 38 -1.38 -7.42 10.15
CA TRP A 38 -0.51 -6.69 11.07
C TRP A 38 0.77 -7.42 11.44
N PRO A 39 0.73 -8.72 11.81
CA PRO A 39 1.94 -9.46 12.15
C PRO A 39 2.96 -9.53 10.99
N ASN A 40 2.51 -9.45 9.74
CA ASN A 40 3.42 -9.44 8.59
C ASN A 40 4.16 -8.11 8.49
N ALA A 41 3.51 -6.98 8.77
CA ALA A 41 4.19 -5.68 8.76
C ALA A 41 5.20 -5.57 9.90
N ASP A 42 4.89 -6.11 11.08
CA ASP A 42 5.85 -6.18 12.20
C ASP A 42 7.09 -7.01 11.83
N GLN A 43 6.91 -8.10 11.07
CA GLN A 43 8.01 -8.93 10.55
C GLN A 43 8.83 -8.23 9.46
N ASP A 44 8.17 -7.42 8.61
CA ASP A 44 8.80 -6.72 7.50
C ASP A 44 9.51 -5.43 7.97
N LEU A 45 9.13 -4.88 9.13
CA LEU A 45 9.66 -3.62 9.69
C LEU A 45 11.20 -3.54 9.77
N PRO A 46 11.95 -4.59 10.19
CA PRO A 46 13.41 -4.53 10.18
C PRO A 46 14.01 -4.26 8.80
N SER A 47 13.38 -4.77 7.74
CA SER A 47 13.83 -4.56 6.35
C SER A 47 13.64 -3.11 5.87
N ALA A 48 12.82 -2.32 6.55
CA ALA A 48 12.68 -0.88 6.30
C ALA A 48 13.90 -0.08 6.78
N PHE A 49 14.62 -0.60 7.78
CA PHE A 49 15.83 0.02 8.32
C PHE A 49 17.09 -0.44 7.58
N GLU A 50 17.28 -1.76 7.50
CA GLU A 50 18.46 -2.36 6.86
C GLU A 50 18.05 -3.47 5.91
N PHE A 51 18.36 -3.28 4.62
CA PHE A 51 18.11 -4.28 3.59
C PHE A 51 19.38 -5.09 3.35
N SER A 52 19.34 -6.37 3.71
CA SER A 52 20.49 -7.29 3.66
C SER A 52 20.37 -8.30 2.51
N GLU A 53 21.41 -9.10 2.28
CA GLU A 53 21.32 -10.21 1.31
C GLU A 53 20.26 -11.24 1.68
N ALA A 54 20.02 -11.48 2.98
CA ALA A 54 18.95 -12.37 3.44
C ALA A 54 17.55 -11.83 3.06
N SER A 55 17.39 -10.51 3.06
CA SER A 55 16.13 -9.83 2.67
C SER A 55 15.84 -9.92 1.16
N LEU A 56 16.81 -10.34 0.33
CA LEU A 56 16.58 -10.55 -1.11
C LEU A 56 15.63 -11.71 -1.40
N GLU A 57 15.65 -12.75 -0.56
CA GLU A 57 14.75 -13.90 -0.71
C GLU A 57 13.29 -13.47 -0.48
N ASP A 58 13.07 -12.57 0.48
CA ASP A 58 11.74 -12.08 0.85
C ASP A 58 11.27 -10.90 0.00
N LYS A 59 12.13 -10.32 -0.84
CA LYS A 59 11.81 -9.14 -1.68
C LYS A 59 10.51 -9.31 -2.46
N GLN A 60 10.31 -10.47 -3.09
CA GLN A 60 9.10 -10.74 -3.86
C GLN A 60 7.85 -10.80 -2.97
N GLN A 61 7.99 -11.30 -1.74
CA GLN A 61 6.89 -11.39 -0.79
C GLN A 61 6.51 -10.01 -0.26
N ILE A 62 7.50 -9.18 0.10
CA ILE A 62 7.32 -7.78 0.49
C ILE A 62 6.61 -7.01 -0.64
N GLN A 63 7.05 -7.18 -1.88
CA GLN A 63 6.42 -6.53 -3.04
C GLN A 63 4.95 -6.95 -3.21
N LYS A 64 4.64 -8.25 -3.10
CA LYS A 64 3.25 -8.75 -3.20
C LYS A 64 2.37 -8.19 -2.07
N ARG A 65 2.90 -8.09 -0.86
CA ARG A 65 2.19 -7.50 0.29
C ARG A 65 1.94 -6.01 0.07
N PHE A 66 2.93 -5.27 -0.42
CA PHE A 66 2.75 -3.86 -0.76
C PHE A 66 1.71 -3.66 -1.87
N GLU A 67 1.73 -4.50 -2.91
CA GLU A 67 0.69 -4.45 -3.95
C GLU A 67 -0.71 -4.72 -3.37
N ALA A 68 -0.84 -5.70 -2.47
CA ALA A 68 -2.09 -5.98 -1.78
C ALA A 68 -2.57 -4.77 -0.95
N LEU A 69 -1.67 -4.10 -0.24
CA LEU A 69 -1.96 -2.87 0.49
C LEU A 69 -2.51 -1.78 -0.44
N LEU A 70 -1.83 -1.51 -1.56
CA LEU A 70 -2.26 -0.47 -2.51
C LEU A 70 -3.65 -0.77 -3.07
N ARG A 71 -3.95 -2.04 -3.38
CA ARG A 71 -5.29 -2.46 -3.82
C ARG A 71 -6.34 -2.23 -2.74
N ILE A 72 -6.01 -2.49 -1.47
CA ILE A 72 -6.91 -2.26 -0.34
C ILE A 72 -7.14 -0.76 -0.10
N ARG A 73 -6.10 0.06 -0.12
CA ARG A 73 -6.23 1.54 -0.04
C ARG A 73 -7.12 2.09 -1.16
N ALA A 74 -6.95 1.59 -2.38
CA ALA A 74 -7.81 1.97 -3.51
C ALA A 74 -9.27 1.58 -3.27
N ARG A 75 -9.55 0.38 -2.72
CA ARG A 75 -10.91 -0.03 -2.34
C ARG A 75 -11.48 0.86 -1.23
N LEU A 76 -10.70 1.18 -0.21
CA LEU A 76 -11.13 2.06 0.88
C LEU A 76 -11.48 3.46 0.35
N SER A 77 -10.61 4.03 -0.50
CA SER A 77 -10.84 5.32 -1.15
C SER A 77 -12.16 5.36 -1.93
N ARG A 78 -12.55 4.28 -2.60
CA ARG A 78 -13.85 4.21 -3.32
C ARG A 78 -15.06 4.27 -2.38
N ILE A 79 -14.93 3.80 -1.14
CA ILE A 79 -16.02 3.78 -0.15
C ILE A 79 -16.20 5.16 0.49
N SER A 80 -15.15 6.00 0.51
CA SER A 80 -15.16 7.34 1.11
C SER A 80 -16.33 8.22 0.65
N LEU A 81 -16.70 8.16 -0.63
CA LEU A 81 -17.81 8.94 -1.18
C LEU A 81 -19.15 8.62 -0.52
N TYR A 82 -19.36 7.36 -0.13
CA TYR A 82 -20.58 6.94 0.58
C TYR A 82 -20.51 7.29 2.07
N VAL A 83 -19.33 7.13 2.67
CA VAL A 83 -19.06 7.37 4.10
C VAL A 83 -19.30 8.83 4.45
N TYR A 84 -18.77 9.74 3.63
CA TYR A 84 -18.86 11.19 3.81
C TYR A 84 -19.97 11.83 2.96
N ALA A 85 -20.91 11.03 2.47
CA ALA A 85 -22.01 11.55 1.67
C ALA A 85 -22.83 12.58 2.46
N PRO A 86 -23.07 13.78 1.91
CA PRO A 86 -23.80 14.83 2.61
C PRO A 86 -25.27 14.46 2.81
N HIS A 87 -25.90 15.12 3.77
CA HIS A 87 -27.34 14.98 4.02
C HIS A 87 -28.13 15.48 2.80
N ILE A 88 -29.08 14.66 2.33
CA ILE A 88 -29.94 15.01 1.19
C ILE A 88 -31.17 15.79 1.71
N TYR A 89 -31.43 16.96 1.14
CA TYR A 89 -32.61 17.77 1.44
C TYR A 89 -33.55 17.90 0.23
N PRO A 90 -34.88 17.69 0.38
CA PRO A 90 -35.59 17.32 1.61
C PRO A 90 -35.37 15.85 2.01
N PRO A 91 -35.39 15.52 3.32
CA PRO A 91 -35.02 14.19 3.79
C PRO A 91 -36.11 13.16 3.44
N THR A 92 -35.75 12.17 2.62
CA THR A 92 -36.59 10.99 2.38
C THR A 92 -36.42 9.97 3.50
N LEU A 93 -37.44 9.12 3.73
CA LEU A 93 -37.32 8.02 4.70
C LEU A 93 -36.10 7.11 4.41
N ALA A 94 -35.80 6.89 3.14
CA ALA A 94 -34.64 6.12 2.71
C ALA A 94 -33.31 6.83 3.07
N SER A 95 -33.22 8.15 2.84
CA SER A 95 -32.06 8.96 3.24
C SER A 95 -31.85 8.93 4.75
N GLN A 96 -32.92 9.07 5.54
CA GLN A 96 -32.85 9.04 7.00
C GLN A 96 -32.39 7.68 7.53
N ILE A 97 -32.86 6.57 6.94
CA ILE A 97 -32.43 5.22 7.34
C ILE A 97 -30.95 5.02 7.03
N GLY A 98 -30.49 5.40 5.83
CA GLY A 98 -29.07 5.30 5.46
C GLY A 98 -28.17 6.12 6.38
N GLU A 99 -28.57 7.34 6.69
CA GLU A 99 -27.86 8.22 7.62
C GLU A 99 -27.78 7.64 9.04
N ARG A 100 -28.92 7.20 9.59
CA ARG A 100 -28.96 6.57 10.90
C ARG A 100 -28.11 5.31 10.98
N LEU A 101 -28.07 4.52 9.89
CA LEU A 101 -27.22 3.34 9.83
C LEU A 101 -25.74 3.72 9.87
N ARG A 102 -25.31 4.71 9.06
CA ARG A 102 -23.91 5.20 9.08
C ARG A 102 -23.50 5.73 10.45
N GLU A 103 -24.37 6.49 11.10
CA GLU A 103 -24.14 7.00 12.46
C GLU A 103 -24.01 5.85 13.48
N ARG A 104 -24.97 4.91 13.45
CA ARG A 104 -25.01 3.78 14.40
C ARG A 104 -23.82 2.85 14.25
N THR A 105 -23.34 2.64 13.03
CA THR A 105 -22.16 1.81 12.76
C THR A 105 -20.85 2.59 12.88
N GLN A 106 -20.91 3.89 13.19
CA GLN A 106 -19.78 4.82 13.27
C GLN A 106 -18.88 4.74 12.04
N LEU A 107 -19.50 4.65 10.85
CA LEU A 107 -18.79 4.28 9.62
C LEU A 107 -17.66 5.26 9.29
N ALA A 108 -17.92 6.57 9.45
CA ALA A 108 -16.94 7.63 9.22
C ALA A 108 -15.75 7.56 10.17
N HIS A 109 -16.00 7.45 11.48
CA HIS A 109 -14.91 7.36 12.45
C HIS A 109 -14.03 6.12 12.21
N ARG A 110 -14.66 4.95 11.98
CA ARG A 110 -13.93 3.72 11.66
C ARG A 110 -13.14 3.84 10.36
N HIS A 111 -13.65 4.58 9.38
CA HIS A 111 -12.96 4.82 8.12
C HIS A 111 -11.70 5.66 8.31
N GLU A 112 -11.76 6.69 9.15
CA GLU A 112 -10.60 7.55 9.50
C GLU A 112 -9.51 6.74 10.21
N VAL A 113 -9.88 5.98 11.25
CA VAL A 113 -8.93 5.13 11.98
C VAL A 113 -8.27 4.11 11.04
N LEU A 114 -9.06 3.49 10.16
CA LEU A 114 -8.53 2.54 9.19
C LEU A 114 -7.60 3.22 8.17
N TRP A 115 -7.91 4.45 7.76
CA TRP A 115 -7.05 5.23 6.87
C TRP A 115 -5.69 5.50 7.51
N GLU A 116 -5.68 5.94 8.78
CA GLU A 116 -4.46 6.14 9.56
C GLU A 116 -3.64 4.85 9.70
N GLN A 117 -4.28 3.72 10.00
CA GLN A 117 -3.60 2.43 10.08
C GLN A 117 -2.96 2.03 8.74
N LEU A 118 -3.68 2.20 7.63
CA LEU A 118 -3.15 1.90 6.29
C LEU A 118 -2.01 2.84 5.87
N GLU A 119 -1.93 4.05 6.43
CA GLU A 119 -0.80 4.95 6.23
C GLU A 119 0.47 4.40 6.90
N VAL A 120 0.37 3.88 8.12
CA VAL A 120 1.51 3.24 8.80
C VAL A 120 2.06 2.06 7.98
N TYR A 121 1.18 1.21 7.46
CA TYR A 121 1.59 0.15 6.54
C TYR A 121 2.30 0.69 5.30
N ASN A 122 1.78 1.80 4.75
CA ASN A 122 2.33 2.40 3.54
C ASN A 122 3.75 2.88 3.77
N GLU A 123 3.98 3.62 4.86
CA GLU A 123 5.32 4.10 5.21
C GLU A 123 6.31 2.96 5.37
N ILE A 124 5.93 1.88 6.06
CA ILE A 124 6.81 0.71 6.24
C ILE A 124 7.20 0.12 4.89
N TYR A 125 6.22 -0.15 4.02
CA TYR A 125 6.49 -0.78 2.73
C TYR A 125 7.18 0.14 1.73
N GLU A 126 6.91 1.44 1.75
CA GLU A 126 7.65 2.44 0.97
C GLU A 126 9.13 2.48 1.38
N MET A 127 9.41 2.48 2.69
CA MET A 127 10.79 2.40 3.18
C MET A 127 11.46 1.08 2.75
N CYS A 128 10.80 -0.06 2.92
CA CYS A 128 11.32 -1.35 2.44
C CYS A 128 11.65 -1.31 0.93
N ALA A 129 10.75 -0.74 0.11
CA ALA A 129 10.96 -0.61 -1.32
C ALA A 129 12.15 0.31 -1.65
N GLN A 130 12.25 1.44 -0.95
CA GLN A 130 13.36 2.38 -1.10
C GLN A 130 14.69 1.72 -0.73
N ARG A 131 14.78 1.06 0.42
CA ARG A 131 16.00 0.35 0.85
C ARG A 131 16.39 -0.78 -0.09
N ALA A 132 15.43 -1.54 -0.59
CA ALA A 132 15.69 -2.57 -1.59
C ALA A 132 16.26 -1.97 -2.88
N SER A 133 15.75 -0.81 -3.31
CA SER A 133 16.26 -0.08 -4.46
C SER A 133 17.69 0.41 -4.23
N ASP A 134 17.93 1.10 -3.11
CA ASP A 134 19.24 1.61 -2.71
C ASP A 134 20.28 0.49 -2.67
N TYR A 135 19.95 -0.66 -2.05
CA TYR A 135 20.83 -1.82 -2.00
C TYR A 135 21.21 -2.32 -3.41
N THR A 136 20.24 -2.42 -4.33
CA THR A 136 20.53 -2.85 -5.70
C THR A 136 21.37 -1.84 -6.49
N LEU A 137 21.19 -0.54 -6.23
CA LEU A 137 21.97 0.53 -6.84
C LEU A 137 23.41 0.55 -6.31
N THR A 138 23.61 0.41 -5.00
CA THR A 138 24.95 0.33 -4.41
C THR A 138 25.71 -0.88 -4.93
N ARG A 139 25.05 -2.04 -5.07
CA ARG A 139 25.68 -3.25 -5.61
C ARG A 139 26.12 -3.08 -7.07
N SER A 140 25.28 -2.48 -7.91
CA SER A 140 25.62 -2.24 -9.32
C SER A 140 26.71 -1.18 -9.48
N ALA A 141 26.69 -0.12 -8.65
CA ALA A 141 27.72 0.89 -8.60
C ALA A 141 29.08 0.31 -8.17
N ASN A 142 29.12 -0.51 -7.11
CA ASN A 142 30.35 -1.17 -6.67
C ASN A 142 30.89 -2.13 -7.74
N ALA A 143 30.03 -2.88 -8.43
CA ALA A 143 30.45 -3.75 -9.52
C ALA A 143 31.08 -2.95 -10.67
N LEU A 144 30.51 -1.79 -11.01
CA LEU A 144 31.03 -0.89 -12.02
C LEU A 144 32.38 -0.29 -11.61
N GLU A 145 32.53 0.11 -10.34
CA GLU A 145 33.79 0.61 -9.79
C GLU A 145 34.92 -0.42 -9.92
N TRP A 146 34.65 -1.69 -9.57
CA TRP A 146 35.60 -2.78 -9.76
C TRP A 146 35.99 -3.00 -11.22
N VAL A 147 35.05 -2.90 -12.16
CA VAL A 147 35.34 -3.01 -13.59
C VAL A 147 36.28 -1.89 -14.04
N ILE A 148 36.06 -0.65 -13.61
CA ILE A 148 36.94 0.49 -13.92
C ILE A 148 38.35 0.25 -13.37
N ILE A 149 38.47 -0.18 -12.11
CA ILE A 149 39.77 -0.46 -11.49
C ILE A 149 40.55 -1.52 -12.27
N VAL A 150 39.89 -2.62 -12.68
CA VAL A 150 40.52 -3.68 -13.46
C VAL A 150 40.98 -3.18 -14.84
N LEU A 151 40.15 -2.39 -15.52
CA LEU A 151 40.52 -1.80 -16.81
C LEU A 151 41.72 -0.85 -16.70
N LEU A 152 41.75 -0.01 -15.66
CA LEU A 152 42.87 0.89 -15.38
C LEU A 152 44.16 0.11 -15.09
N LEU A 153 44.09 -0.98 -14.31
CA LEU A 153 45.25 -1.84 -14.07
C LEU A 153 45.80 -2.46 -15.36
N ILE A 154 44.93 -2.96 -16.23
CA ILE A 154 45.32 -3.50 -17.53
C ILE A 154 45.99 -2.43 -18.37
N GLN A 155 45.41 -1.22 -18.44
CA GLN A 155 45.99 -0.10 -19.18
C GLN A 155 47.38 0.29 -18.66
N ILE A 156 47.56 0.35 -17.34
CA ILE A 156 48.85 0.63 -16.71
C ILE A 156 49.88 -0.44 -17.07
N LEU A 157 49.49 -1.72 -17.05
CA LEU A 157 50.38 -2.82 -17.44
C LEU A 157 50.81 -2.73 -18.90
N PHE A 158 49.89 -2.44 -19.82
CA PHE A 158 50.23 -2.21 -21.23
C PHE A 158 51.18 -1.02 -21.40
N SER A 159 50.89 0.12 -20.77
CA SER A 159 51.76 1.30 -20.83
C SER A 159 53.15 1.04 -20.24
N ALA A 160 53.24 0.26 -19.17
CA ALA A 160 54.52 -0.14 -18.58
C ALA A 160 55.32 -1.07 -19.51
N PHE A 161 54.65 -2.00 -20.19
CA PHE A 161 55.27 -2.88 -21.18
C PHE A 161 55.78 -2.10 -22.40
N ASP A 162 55.00 -1.15 -22.91
CA ASP A 162 55.42 -0.27 -24.00
C ASP A 162 56.65 0.57 -23.62
N LEU A 163 56.69 1.10 -22.38
CA LEU A 163 57.87 1.82 -21.88
C LEU A 163 59.11 0.92 -21.80
N LEU A 164 58.98 -0.27 -21.21
CA LEU A 164 60.08 -1.22 -21.09
C LEU A 164 60.60 -1.69 -22.46
N THR A 165 59.71 -1.93 -23.41
CA THR A 165 60.11 -2.28 -24.79
C THR A 165 60.78 -1.11 -25.51
N SER A 166 60.33 0.13 -25.30
CA SER A 166 60.97 1.32 -25.89
C SER A 166 62.36 1.66 -25.32
N MET A 167 62.62 1.30 -24.06
CA MET A 167 63.93 1.52 -23.40
C MET A 167 64.94 0.42 -23.72
N GLY A 168 64.46 -0.75 -24.16
CA GLY A 168 65.29 -1.91 -24.52
C GLY A 168 65.74 -1.93 -25.99
N SER A 169 65.22 -1.04 -26.83
CA SER A 169 65.67 -0.81 -28.23
C SER A 169 66.58 0.40 -28.32
#